data_AF-A0A8J6RAV7-F1
#
_entry.id   AF-A0A8J6RAV7-F1
#
_cell.length_a   1.000
_cell.length_b   1.000
_cell.length_c   1.000
_cell.angle_alpha   90.00
_cell.angle_beta   90.00
_cell.angle_gamma   90.00
#
_symmetry.space_group_name_H-M   'P 1'
#
loop_
_entity.id
_entity.type
_entity.pdbx_description
1 polymer ?
#
loop_
_entity_poly.entity_id
_entity_poly.type
_entity_poly.pdbx_seq_one_letter_code
_entity_poly.pdbx_strand_id
1 'polypeptide(L)'
;MVATPHYSKNEASARPDREFSLPSLGDEDEGASLSLKGFSAADTDEGDFEADAAEVLKGRRTTDLVRLYLQEIGRVRLLERHEEVSEAQCVQGYMQLLADLNQAAETTGGILATYSKLLQTRDRLSSQLGYRPSLERWAAEAEVPIAELKPTLAEGKRAWAALTTLTVPELEKAISEGIRAKEHMIKANLRLVVSVAKKYQNRGLELLDLIQEGTLGLERAVEKFDPTKGYRFSTYAYWWIRQGITRAIATQSRTIRLPVHITEKLNKIKKAQRKLSQEKGRTPSIEDIARELDMTAAQVREVLLRVPRAVSLETKVGKDRDTELGDLLETDCMSPEDMLIRESLRRDLQQLMADLTTREQDVINMRFGLGDGTPYSLAEIGRALELSRERVRQIESKALQKLRQPKRRNRVRDYLEALN
;
A
#
# COMPACT_ATOMS: atom_id res chain seq x y z
N MET A 1 -4.09 31.18 49.04
CA MET A 1 -3.64 30.02 48.25
C MET A 1 -3.70 30.42 46.80
N VAL A 2 -2.54 30.79 46.26
CA VAL A 2 -2.39 31.54 45.01
C VAL A 2 -2.28 30.56 43.84
N ALA A 3 -2.96 30.91 42.74
CA ALA A 3 -2.96 30.22 41.46
C ALA A 3 -1.59 30.23 40.77
N THR A 4 -1.30 29.16 40.04
CA THR A 4 -0.20 29.10 39.05
C THR A 4 -0.77 28.68 37.69
N PRO A 5 -0.40 29.32 36.58
CA PRO A 5 -1.06 29.15 35.28
C PRO A 5 -0.32 28.21 34.32
N HIS A 6 -1.06 27.81 33.28
CA HIS A 6 -0.60 27.17 32.05
C HIS A 6 0.61 27.86 31.39
N TYR A 7 1.55 27.05 30.88
CA TYR A 7 2.14 27.31 29.55
C TYR A 7 2.53 26.01 28.85
N SER A 8 2.02 25.89 27.62
CA SER A 8 2.34 24.89 26.59
C SER A 8 3.72 25.18 26.00
N LYS A 9 4.53 24.14 25.73
CA LYS A 9 5.45 24.10 24.59
C LYS A 9 5.84 22.66 24.27
N ASN A 10 5.16 22.11 23.25
CA ASN A 10 5.64 20.99 22.45
C ASN A 10 6.72 21.55 21.50
N GLU A 11 7.98 21.20 21.72
CA GLU A 11 9.02 21.32 20.70
C GLU A 11 9.40 19.92 20.22
N ALA A 12 8.85 19.57 19.05
CA ALA A 12 9.25 18.43 18.26
C ALA A 12 10.56 18.78 17.54
N SER A 13 11.70 18.42 18.14
CA SER A 13 12.98 18.35 17.43
C SER A 13 13.19 16.91 16.95
N ALA A 14 12.85 16.64 15.69
CA ALA A 14 13.23 15.43 14.99
C ALA A 14 14.76 15.37 14.86
N ARG A 15 15.38 14.35 15.43
CA ARG A 15 16.78 14.01 15.13
C ARG A 15 16.81 13.16 13.86
N PRO A 16 17.55 13.55 12.81
CA PRO A 16 17.94 12.65 11.74
C PRO A 16 19.13 11.79 12.22
N ASP A 17 19.43 10.73 11.47
CA ASP A 17 20.61 9.87 11.63
C ASP A 17 20.55 8.85 12.77
N ARG A 18 19.77 7.78 12.55
CA ARG A 18 20.20 6.45 12.96
C ARG A 18 21.03 5.85 11.83
N GLU A 19 22.33 5.76 12.07
CA GLU A 19 23.26 4.92 11.31
C GLU A 19 22.62 3.56 11.03
N PHE A 20 22.51 3.24 9.75
CA PHE A 20 21.90 2.02 9.26
C PHE A 20 22.91 0.89 9.43
N SER A 21 22.94 0.29 10.62
CA SER A 21 23.68 -0.95 10.85
C SER A 21 23.10 -2.03 9.94
N LEU A 22 23.92 -2.54 9.02
CA LEU A 22 23.64 -3.76 8.27
C LEU A 22 23.14 -4.83 9.26
N PRO A 23 21.96 -5.44 9.05
CA PRO A 23 21.53 -6.57 9.86
C PRO A 23 22.61 -7.65 9.81
N SER A 24 22.99 -8.16 10.98
CA SER A 24 24.02 -9.19 11.14
C SER A 24 23.75 -10.38 10.23
N LEU A 25 24.78 -10.81 9.49
CA LEU A 25 24.79 -12.04 8.70
C LEU A 25 24.25 -13.22 9.53
N GLY A 26 23.05 -13.66 9.22
CA GLY A 26 22.41 -14.84 9.81
C GLY A 26 21.35 -15.46 8.92
N ASP A 27 21.45 -15.24 7.60
CA ASP A 27 20.51 -15.76 6.59
C ASP A 27 21.20 -16.80 5.70
N GLU A 28 21.59 -17.92 6.30
CA GLU A 28 21.81 -19.16 5.58
C GLU A 28 20.44 -19.79 5.28
N ASP A 29 19.95 -19.58 4.06
CA ASP A 29 19.05 -20.52 3.40
C ASP A 29 19.93 -21.60 2.73
N GLU A 30 20.39 -22.56 3.54
CA GLU A 30 20.88 -23.84 3.04
C GLU A 30 19.71 -24.64 2.46
N GLY A 31 19.38 -24.30 1.22
CA GLY A 31 18.55 -25.08 0.29
C GLY A 31 19.09 -25.00 -1.14
N ALA A 32 20.34 -24.55 -1.29
CA ALA A 32 21.13 -24.61 -2.50
C ALA A 32 22.61 -24.61 -2.09
N SER A 33 23.11 -25.77 -1.64
CA SER A 33 24.54 -25.98 -1.48
C SER A 33 25.20 -25.92 -2.86
N LEU A 34 25.76 -24.77 -3.22
CA LEU A 34 26.81 -24.68 -4.22
C LEU A 34 28.00 -23.96 -3.59
N SER A 35 29.03 -24.75 -3.37
CA SER A 35 30.38 -24.35 -2.97
C SER A 35 30.85 -23.13 -3.75
N LEU A 36 31.08 -22.03 -3.04
CA LEU A 36 31.77 -20.83 -3.52
C LEU A 36 33.30 -21.04 -3.56
N LYS A 37 33.73 -22.09 -4.27
CA LYS A 37 35.14 -22.25 -4.67
C LYS A 37 35.20 -22.32 -6.20
N GLY A 38 35.68 -21.24 -6.81
CA GLY A 38 35.99 -21.20 -8.24
C GLY A 38 35.21 -20.15 -9.03
N PHE A 39 35.33 -18.87 -8.67
CA PHE A 39 35.28 -17.80 -9.67
C PHE A 39 36.70 -17.27 -9.85
N SER A 40 37.53 -18.10 -10.48
CA SER A 40 38.74 -17.68 -11.18
C SER A 40 38.32 -17.43 -12.63
N ALA A 41 38.56 -16.21 -13.11
CA ALA A 41 38.39 -15.86 -14.50
C ALA A 41 39.51 -16.51 -15.32
N ALA A 42 39.30 -17.73 -15.81
CA ALA A 42 40.01 -18.34 -16.93
C ALA A 42 39.23 -19.58 -17.38
N ASP A 43 39.11 -19.74 -18.69
CA ASP A 43 38.58 -20.89 -19.43
C ASP A 43 37.06 -21.15 -19.35
N THR A 44 36.31 -20.36 -20.12
CA THR A 44 35.11 -20.87 -20.80
C THR A 44 35.35 -20.83 -22.30
N ASP A 45 35.37 -22.02 -22.88
CA ASP A 45 35.45 -22.34 -24.30
C ASP A 45 34.44 -21.49 -25.09
N GLU A 46 34.92 -20.76 -26.10
CA GLU A 46 34.18 -19.80 -26.94
C GLU A 46 33.36 -20.45 -28.06
N GLY A 47 33.16 -21.77 -28.06
CA GLY A 47 32.38 -22.47 -29.09
C GLY A 47 30.96 -22.82 -28.64
N ASP A 48 29.97 -22.50 -29.49
CA ASP A 48 28.68 -23.20 -29.62
C ASP A 48 27.42 -22.69 -28.89
N PHE A 49 27.43 -21.58 -28.14
CA PHE A 49 26.17 -21.00 -27.60
C PHE A 49 25.51 -19.90 -28.45
N GLU A 50 26.14 -19.47 -29.55
CA GLU A 50 25.62 -18.39 -30.39
C GLU A 50 24.66 -18.83 -31.51
N ALA A 51 24.65 -20.11 -31.90
CA ALA A 51 23.90 -20.55 -33.09
C ALA A 51 22.40 -20.79 -32.85
N ASP A 52 21.98 -21.33 -31.70
CA ASP A 52 20.60 -21.80 -31.52
C ASP A 52 19.59 -20.72 -31.10
N ALA A 53 20.05 -19.57 -30.57
CA ALA A 53 19.14 -18.48 -30.17
C ALA A 53 18.79 -17.53 -31.33
N ALA A 54 19.65 -17.45 -32.35
CA ALA A 54 19.49 -16.52 -33.46
C ALA A 54 18.56 -17.04 -34.57
N GLU A 55 18.48 -18.37 -34.79
CA GLU A 55 17.76 -18.93 -35.93
C GLU A 55 16.24 -19.10 -35.73
N VAL A 56 15.74 -19.05 -34.49
CA VAL A 56 14.29 -19.18 -34.18
C VAL A 56 13.54 -17.83 -34.28
N LEU A 57 14.25 -16.74 -34.62
CA LEU A 57 13.73 -15.35 -34.53
C LEU A 57 13.09 -14.77 -35.80
N LYS A 58 12.75 -15.60 -36.80
CA LYS A 58 11.96 -15.15 -37.95
C LYS A 58 10.52 -15.66 -37.87
N GLY A 59 9.60 -14.76 -37.49
CA GLY A 59 8.26 -14.76 -38.08
C GLY A 59 7.06 -15.19 -37.23
N ARG A 60 7.08 -15.09 -35.89
CA ARG A 60 5.83 -15.19 -35.10
C ARG A 60 5.74 -14.05 -34.09
N ARG A 61 4.76 -13.15 -34.28
CA ARG A 61 4.35 -12.18 -33.25
C ARG A 61 3.82 -12.99 -32.07
N THR A 62 4.61 -13.07 -31.01
CA THR A 62 4.19 -13.77 -29.78
C THR A 62 3.35 -12.80 -28.95
N THR A 63 2.21 -13.28 -28.46
CA THR A 63 1.26 -12.52 -27.64
C THR A 63 1.62 -12.50 -26.16
N ASP A 64 2.64 -13.25 -25.76
CA ASP A 64 3.10 -13.35 -24.38
C ASP A 64 3.90 -12.09 -23.99
N LEU A 65 3.33 -11.30 -23.09
CA LEU A 65 3.92 -10.07 -22.56
C LEU A 65 5.30 -10.31 -21.94
N VAL A 66 5.51 -11.47 -21.30
CA VAL A 66 6.81 -11.83 -20.72
C VAL A 66 7.85 -11.97 -21.81
N ARG A 67 7.49 -12.58 -22.94
CA ARG A 67 8.42 -12.79 -24.07
C ARG A 67 8.76 -11.49 -24.78
N LEU A 68 7.78 -10.59 -24.94
CA LEU A 68 8.02 -9.25 -25.48
C LEU A 68 8.99 -8.47 -24.59
N TYR A 69 8.77 -8.50 -23.28
CA TYR A 69 9.66 -7.85 -22.31
C TYR A 69 11.09 -8.41 -22.36
N LEU A 70 11.24 -9.74 -22.39
CA LEU A 70 12.55 -10.40 -22.52
C LEU A 70 13.28 -10.02 -23.81
N GLN A 71 12.56 -9.84 -24.91
CA GLN A 71 13.12 -9.41 -26.18
C GLN A 71 13.61 -7.95 -26.11
N GLU A 72 12.87 -7.06 -25.45
CA GLU A 72 13.25 -5.65 -25.30
C GLU A 72 14.52 -5.49 -24.46
N ILE A 73 14.59 -6.15 -23.30
CA ILE A 73 15.78 -6.06 -22.44
C ILE A 73 16.99 -6.76 -23.05
N GLY A 74 16.79 -7.72 -23.95
CA GLY A 74 17.85 -8.42 -24.67
C GLY A 74 18.57 -7.56 -25.71
N ARG A 75 18.01 -6.40 -26.10
CA ARG A 75 18.64 -5.47 -27.06
C ARG A 75 19.81 -4.69 -26.49
N VAL A 76 19.87 -4.52 -25.16
CA VAL A 76 20.91 -3.74 -24.48
C VAL A 76 22.07 -4.66 -24.10
N ARG A 77 23.29 -4.26 -24.46
CA ARG A 77 24.52 -5.00 -24.12
C ARG A 77 24.76 -4.96 -22.60
N LEU A 78 25.42 -5.98 -22.08
CA LEU A 78 25.92 -6.01 -20.71
C LEU A 78 27.09 -5.04 -20.56
N LEU A 79 27.14 -4.30 -19.44
CA LEU A 79 28.24 -3.39 -19.14
C LEU A 79 29.50 -4.16 -18.72
N GLU A 80 30.64 -3.68 -19.19
CA GLU A 80 31.95 -4.12 -18.72
C GLU A 80 32.31 -3.44 -17.40
N ARG A 81 33.32 -3.97 -16.69
CA ARG A 81 33.71 -3.44 -15.36
C ARG A 81 34.11 -1.96 -15.40
N HIS A 82 34.80 -1.53 -16.46
CA HIS A 82 35.24 -0.14 -16.59
C HIS A 82 34.06 0.79 -16.89
N GLU A 83 33.12 0.33 -17.73
CA GLU A 83 31.88 1.04 -18.04
C GLU A 83 30.97 1.17 -16.81
N GLU A 84 30.86 0.11 -15.99
CA GLU A 84 30.16 0.16 -14.70
C GLU A 84 30.68 1.30 -13.82
N VAL A 85 32.00 1.49 -13.77
CA VAL A 85 32.62 2.55 -12.97
C VAL A 85 32.36 3.93 -13.56
N SER A 86 32.50 4.11 -14.88
CA SER A 86 32.25 5.41 -15.51
C SER A 86 30.79 5.84 -15.39
N GLU A 87 29.85 4.91 -15.62
CA GLU A 87 28.42 5.20 -15.49
C GLU A 87 28.06 5.49 -14.03
N ALA A 88 28.63 4.73 -13.08
CA ALA A 88 28.43 4.99 -11.65
C ALA A 88 28.93 6.37 -11.22
N GLN A 89 30.09 6.83 -11.73
CA GLN A 89 30.62 8.16 -11.44
C GLN A 89 29.69 9.27 -11.97
N CYS A 90 29.18 9.14 -13.19
CA CYS A 90 28.20 10.08 -13.76
C CYS A 90 26.92 10.12 -12.93
N VAL A 91 26.41 8.96 -12.49
CA VAL A 91 25.23 8.88 -11.63
C VAL A 91 25.50 9.51 -10.27
N GLN A 92 26.65 9.26 -9.64
CA GLN A 92 27.00 9.85 -8.36
C GLN A 92 27.10 11.37 -8.44
N GLY A 93 27.75 11.91 -9.48
CA GLY A 93 27.80 13.35 -9.70
C GLY A 93 26.41 13.96 -9.82
N TYR A 94 25.51 13.30 -10.54
CA TYR A 94 24.12 13.74 -10.63
C TYR A 94 23.36 13.67 -9.30
N MET A 95 23.53 12.59 -8.54
CA MET A 95 22.89 12.46 -7.22
C MET A 95 23.41 13.49 -6.22
N GLN A 96 24.70 13.84 -6.28
CA GLN A 96 25.29 14.92 -5.49
C GLN A 96 24.68 16.28 -5.84
N LEU A 97 24.58 16.61 -7.13
CA LEU A 97 23.94 17.86 -7.58
C LEU A 97 22.50 18.00 -7.06
N LEU A 98 21.74 16.89 -7.04
CA LEU A 98 20.39 16.87 -6.48
C LEU A 98 20.38 17.01 -4.95
N ALA A 99 21.31 16.36 -4.26
CA ALA A 99 21.44 16.46 -2.81
C ALA A 99 21.79 17.89 -2.38
N ASP A 100 22.73 18.52 -3.07
CA ASP A 100 23.14 19.91 -2.85
C ASP A 100 21.97 20.87 -3.07
N LEU A 101 21.18 20.65 -4.12
CA LEU A 101 19.97 21.44 -4.38
C LEU A 101 18.95 21.29 -3.24
N ASN A 102 18.69 20.07 -2.78
CA ASN A 102 17.73 19.81 -1.71
C ASN A 102 18.20 20.40 -0.38
N GLN A 103 19.48 20.25 -0.04
CA GLN A 103 20.06 20.84 1.16
C GLN A 103 19.97 22.37 1.12
N ALA A 104 20.27 22.98 -0.03
CA ALA A 104 20.19 24.43 -0.19
C ALA A 104 18.75 24.95 -0.16
N ALA A 105 17.79 24.18 -0.69
CA ALA A 105 16.37 24.48 -0.59
C ALA A 105 15.89 24.50 0.86
N GLU A 106 16.38 23.58 1.71
CA GLU A 106 16.07 23.54 3.13
C GLU A 106 16.75 24.65 3.94
N THR A 107 18.00 24.99 3.61
CA THR A 107 18.84 25.89 4.43
C THR A 107 18.62 27.36 4.09
N THR A 108 18.64 27.71 2.81
CA THR A 108 18.66 29.11 2.35
C THR A 108 17.25 29.69 2.25
N GLY A 109 16.24 28.84 2.02
CA GLY A 109 14.89 29.29 1.66
C GLY A 109 14.87 30.18 0.41
N GLY A 110 13.69 30.51 -0.10
CA GLY A 110 13.56 31.42 -1.25
C GLY A 110 13.67 30.73 -2.62
N ILE A 111 14.47 31.29 -3.54
CA ILE A 111 14.46 30.95 -4.98
C ILE A 111 14.74 29.45 -5.22
N LEU A 112 15.70 28.86 -4.49
CA LEU A 112 16.04 27.43 -4.63
C LEU A 112 14.95 26.50 -4.08
N ALA A 113 14.25 26.91 -3.02
CA ALA A 113 13.12 26.16 -2.49
C ALA A 113 11.92 26.18 -3.46
N THR A 114 11.61 27.35 -4.03
CA THR A 114 10.59 27.48 -5.09
C THR A 114 10.97 26.65 -6.31
N TYR A 115 12.23 26.68 -6.72
CA TYR A 115 12.73 25.90 -7.85
C TYR A 115 12.64 24.38 -7.60
N SER A 116 13.05 23.89 -6.43
CA SER A 116 12.91 22.48 -6.05
C SER A 116 11.45 22.03 -6.03
N LYS A 117 10.55 22.86 -5.46
CA LYS A 117 9.09 22.61 -5.50
C LYS A 117 8.57 22.51 -6.94
N LEU A 118 9.00 23.41 -7.83
CA LEU A 118 8.61 23.38 -9.25
C LEU A 118 9.07 22.10 -9.95
N LEU A 119 10.30 21.63 -9.68
CA LEU A 119 10.81 20.36 -10.23
C LEU A 119 10.01 19.17 -9.70
N GLN A 120 9.74 19.10 -8.40
CA GLN A 120 8.93 18.03 -7.80
C GLN A 120 7.51 18.00 -8.36
N THR A 121 6.87 19.16 -8.54
CA THR A 121 5.55 19.24 -9.18
C THR A 121 5.58 18.74 -10.62
N ARG A 122 6.62 19.11 -11.39
CA ARG A 122 6.80 18.62 -12.77
C ARG A 122 6.94 17.11 -12.80
N ASP A 123 7.77 16.55 -11.93
CA ASP A 123 8.06 15.13 -11.92
C ASP A 123 6.82 14.33 -11.48
N ARG A 124 6.08 14.82 -10.47
CA ARG A 124 4.77 14.27 -10.06
C ARG A 124 3.75 14.27 -11.20
N LEU A 125 3.61 15.39 -11.91
CA LEU A 125 2.71 15.48 -13.07
C LEU A 125 3.14 14.53 -14.19
N SER A 126 4.45 14.41 -14.43
CA SER A 126 4.98 13.49 -15.44
C SER A 126 4.66 12.02 -15.08
N SER A 127 4.75 11.65 -13.80
CA SER A 127 4.36 10.30 -13.34
C SER A 127 2.87 10.04 -13.48
N GLN A 128 2.00 11.04 -13.26
CA GLN A 128 0.55 10.88 -13.39
C GLN A 128 0.09 10.81 -14.84
N LEU A 129 0.71 11.57 -15.74
CA LEU A 129 0.31 11.67 -17.15
C LEU A 129 0.99 10.61 -18.03
N GLY A 130 2.14 10.09 -17.61
CA GLY A 130 2.97 9.21 -18.44
C GLY A 130 3.70 9.93 -19.58
N TYR A 131 3.56 11.26 -19.68
CA TYR A 131 4.28 12.13 -20.62
C TYR A 131 4.58 13.48 -19.98
N ARG A 132 5.46 14.27 -20.63
CA ARG A 132 5.89 15.58 -20.12
C ARG A 132 4.71 16.58 -20.08
N PRO A 133 4.40 17.20 -18.93
CA PRO A 133 3.26 18.10 -18.80
C PRO A 133 3.41 19.36 -19.65
N SER A 134 2.27 19.92 -20.10
CA SER A 134 2.24 21.23 -20.74
C SER A 134 2.60 22.34 -19.75
N LEU A 135 3.12 23.46 -20.24
CA LEU A 135 3.51 24.60 -19.40
C LEU A 135 2.32 25.17 -18.61
N GLU A 136 1.13 25.20 -19.22
CA GLU A 136 -0.10 25.67 -18.58
C GLU A 136 -0.50 24.79 -17.40
N ARG A 137 -0.44 23.46 -17.59
CA ARG A 137 -0.81 22.50 -16.55
C ARG A 137 0.20 22.47 -15.42
N TRP A 138 1.50 22.65 -15.74
CA TRP A 138 2.55 22.78 -14.74
C TRP A 138 2.39 24.06 -13.91
N ALA A 139 2.12 25.20 -14.57
CA ALA A 139 1.85 26.48 -13.90
C ALA A 139 0.64 26.40 -12.96
N ALA A 140 -0.46 25.82 -13.45
CA ALA A 140 -1.70 25.66 -12.68
C ALA A 140 -1.51 24.81 -11.41
N GLU A 141 -0.84 23.66 -11.51
CA GLU A 141 -0.57 22.78 -10.37
C GLU A 141 0.45 23.38 -9.39
N ALA A 142 1.38 24.19 -9.90
CA ALA A 142 2.37 24.87 -9.08
C ALA A 142 1.83 26.15 -8.40
N GLU A 143 0.61 26.58 -8.74
CA GLU A 143 0.01 27.86 -8.33
C GLU A 143 0.85 29.09 -8.73
N VAL A 144 1.58 28.99 -9.85
CA VAL A 144 2.42 30.06 -10.39
C VAL A 144 1.81 30.56 -11.69
N PRO A 145 1.71 31.89 -11.92
CA PRO A 145 1.21 32.39 -13.20
C PRO A 145 2.14 31.96 -14.35
N ILE A 146 1.56 31.61 -15.50
CA ILE A 146 2.29 31.06 -16.66
C ILE A 146 3.43 31.98 -17.12
N ALA A 147 3.22 33.30 -17.00
CA ALA A 147 4.22 34.32 -17.35
C ALA A 147 5.47 34.26 -16.44
N GLU A 148 5.30 33.91 -15.17
CA GLU A 148 6.39 33.86 -14.18
C GLU A 148 7.07 32.49 -14.10
N LEU A 149 6.47 31.44 -14.67
CA LEU A 149 7.05 30.10 -14.64
C LEU A 149 8.42 30.01 -15.32
N LYS A 150 8.55 30.58 -16.53
CA LYS A 150 9.83 30.60 -17.26
C LYS A 150 10.94 31.41 -16.56
N PRO A 151 10.71 32.66 -16.10
CA PRO A 151 11.73 33.43 -15.42
C PRO A 151 12.13 32.80 -14.09
N THR A 152 11.19 32.32 -13.27
CA THR A 152 11.50 31.64 -12.00
C THR A 152 12.34 30.36 -12.20
N LEU A 153 12.06 29.58 -13.24
CA LEU A 153 12.90 28.44 -13.61
C LEU A 153 14.31 28.86 -14.03
N ALA A 154 14.44 29.96 -14.78
CA ALA A 154 15.75 30.47 -15.20
C ALA A 154 16.56 31.01 -14.02
N GLU A 155 15.92 31.71 -13.09
CA GLU A 155 16.53 32.20 -11.85
C GLU A 155 16.94 31.06 -10.93
N GLY A 156 16.06 30.07 -10.72
CA GLY A 156 16.37 28.87 -9.95
C GLY A 156 17.54 28.08 -10.53
N LYS A 157 17.60 27.93 -11.86
CA LYS A 157 18.75 27.32 -12.54
C LYS A 157 20.06 28.09 -12.33
N ARG A 158 20.03 29.42 -12.43
CA ARG A 158 21.23 30.25 -12.17
C ARG A 158 21.68 30.14 -10.73
N ALA A 159 20.73 30.15 -9.79
CA ALA A 159 21.03 29.96 -8.36
C ALA A 159 21.63 28.57 -8.09
N TRP A 160 21.12 27.52 -8.76
CA TRP A 160 21.68 26.17 -8.62
C TRP A 160 23.09 26.08 -9.21
N ALA A 161 23.33 26.67 -10.38
CA ALA A 161 24.65 26.72 -10.99
C ALA A 161 25.66 27.49 -10.11
N ALA A 162 25.22 28.61 -9.51
CA ALA A 162 26.05 29.38 -8.58
C ALA A 162 26.44 28.57 -7.32
N LEU A 163 25.56 27.69 -6.86
CA LEU A 163 25.83 26.84 -5.69
C LEU A 163 26.89 25.78 -5.96
N THR A 164 26.90 25.21 -7.16
CA THR A 164 27.82 24.13 -7.56
C THR A 164 29.09 24.66 -8.20
N THR A 165 29.28 25.99 -8.25
CA THR A 165 30.38 26.68 -8.94
C THR A 165 30.50 26.37 -10.43
N LEU A 166 29.43 25.84 -11.04
CA LEU A 166 29.36 25.48 -12.45
C LEU A 166 28.69 26.58 -13.26
N THR A 167 28.97 26.63 -14.56
CA THR A 167 28.15 27.45 -15.47
C THR A 167 26.81 26.75 -15.75
N VAL A 168 25.77 27.52 -16.09
CA VAL A 168 24.45 26.98 -16.47
C VAL A 168 24.54 25.89 -17.57
N PRO A 169 25.29 26.05 -18.67
CA PRO A 169 25.40 25.00 -19.69
C PRO A 169 26.14 23.75 -19.18
N GLU A 170 27.15 23.89 -18.33
CA GLU A 170 27.86 22.75 -17.73
C GLU A 170 26.96 21.98 -16.76
N LEU A 171 26.16 22.68 -15.97
CA LEU A 171 25.17 22.07 -15.08
C LEU A 171 24.13 21.26 -15.87
N GLU A 172 23.58 21.84 -16.96
CA GLU A 172 22.61 21.14 -17.80
C GLU A 172 23.22 19.90 -18.47
N LYS A 173 24.48 20.00 -18.92
CA LYS A 173 25.22 18.87 -19.47
C LYS A 173 25.40 17.76 -18.43
N ALA A 174 25.89 18.09 -17.24
CA ALA A 174 26.10 17.12 -16.15
C ALA A 174 24.80 16.42 -15.73
N ILE A 175 23.69 17.15 -15.64
CA ILE A 175 22.36 16.58 -15.36
C ILE A 175 21.94 15.62 -16.47
N SER A 176 22.08 16.02 -17.73
CA SER A 176 21.69 15.18 -18.87
C SER A 176 22.52 13.90 -18.98
N GLU A 177 23.83 13.99 -18.73
CA GLU A 177 24.75 12.87 -18.72
C GLU A 177 24.44 11.92 -17.56
N GLY A 178 24.17 12.44 -16.36
CA GLY A 178 23.80 11.63 -15.21
C GLY A 178 22.46 10.92 -15.34
N ILE A 179 21.43 11.57 -15.92
CA ILE A 179 20.15 10.92 -16.21
C ILE A 179 20.33 9.80 -17.24
N ARG A 180 21.07 10.06 -18.31
CA ARG A 180 21.35 9.06 -19.34
C ARG A 180 22.15 7.89 -18.78
N ALA A 181 23.15 8.17 -17.95
CA ALA A 181 23.96 7.17 -17.26
C ALA A 181 23.11 6.30 -16.33
N LYS A 182 22.23 6.91 -15.52
CA LYS A 182 21.28 6.22 -14.64
C LYS A 182 20.40 5.26 -15.46
N GLU A 183 19.78 5.76 -16.52
CA GLU A 183 18.93 4.93 -17.38
C GLU A 183 19.71 3.79 -18.06
N HIS A 184 20.90 4.07 -18.55
CA HIS A 184 21.74 3.07 -19.22
C HIS A 184 22.16 1.97 -18.25
N MET A 185 22.60 2.35 -17.04
CA MET A 185 22.97 1.41 -15.99
C MET A 185 21.79 0.53 -15.54
N ILE A 186 20.58 1.09 -15.44
CA ILE A 186 19.36 0.30 -15.16
C ILE A 186 19.09 -0.68 -16.30
N LYS A 187 19.01 -0.19 -17.55
CA LYS A 187 18.66 -0.99 -18.76
C LYS A 187 19.62 -2.16 -18.97
N ALA A 188 20.92 -1.95 -18.82
CA ALA A 188 21.94 -2.99 -18.95
C ALA A 188 21.79 -4.12 -17.90
N ASN A 189 21.24 -3.80 -16.73
CA ASN A 189 21.13 -4.73 -15.60
C ASN A 189 19.73 -5.35 -15.42
N LEU A 190 18.76 -5.06 -16.30
CA LEU A 190 17.41 -5.64 -16.22
C LEU A 190 17.41 -7.18 -16.30
N ARG A 191 18.38 -7.77 -17.00
CA ARG A 191 18.54 -9.23 -17.10
C ARG A 191 18.83 -9.88 -15.74
N LEU A 192 19.56 -9.18 -14.86
CA LEU A 192 19.82 -9.63 -13.49
C LEU A 192 18.54 -9.65 -12.67
N VAL A 193 17.67 -8.64 -12.81
CA VAL A 193 16.38 -8.59 -12.11
C VAL A 193 15.53 -9.81 -12.45
N VAL A 194 15.44 -10.15 -13.74
CA VAL A 194 14.69 -11.33 -14.20
C VAL A 194 15.24 -12.63 -13.62
N SER A 195 16.57 -12.81 -13.58
CA SER A 195 17.19 -14.04 -13.05
C SER A 195 16.94 -14.20 -11.54
N VAL A 196 16.87 -13.09 -10.79
CA VAL A 196 16.49 -13.10 -9.37
C VAL A 196 14.99 -13.36 -9.21
N ALA A 197 14.13 -12.66 -9.95
CA ALA A 197 12.67 -12.77 -9.87
C ALA A 197 12.15 -14.17 -10.19
N LYS A 198 12.77 -14.88 -11.14
CA LYS A 198 12.44 -16.28 -11.47
C LYS A 198 12.45 -17.21 -10.24
N LYS A 199 13.33 -16.98 -9.27
CA LYS A 199 13.42 -17.79 -8.03
C LYS A 199 12.22 -17.62 -7.09
N TYR A 200 11.45 -16.55 -7.27
CA TYR A 200 10.31 -16.18 -6.43
C TYR A 200 8.94 -16.37 -7.10
N GLN A 201 8.92 -17.04 -8.26
CA GLN A 201 7.68 -17.42 -8.94
C GLN A 201 6.76 -18.28 -8.05
N ASN A 202 5.46 -18.27 -8.34
CA ASN A 202 4.43 -19.06 -7.65
C ASN A 202 4.25 -18.72 -6.15
N ARG A 203 4.58 -17.50 -5.74
CA ARG A 203 4.39 -17.00 -4.36
C ARG A 203 3.19 -16.05 -4.20
N GLY A 204 2.27 -16.05 -5.16
CA GLY A 204 1.04 -15.25 -5.14
C GLY A 204 1.10 -13.93 -5.93
N LEU A 205 2.22 -13.62 -6.58
CA LEU A 205 2.35 -12.50 -7.52
C LEU A 205 2.76 -13.02 -8.90
N GLU A 206 2.38 -12.28 -9.95
CA GLU A 206 2.80 -12.58 -11.32
C GLU A 206 4.30 -12.29 -11.51
N LEU A 207 4.94 -12.97 -12.46
CA LEU A 207 6.34 -12.74 -12.78
C LEU A 207 6.61 -11.30 -13.21
N LEU A 208 5.73 -10.68 -14.00
CA LEU A 208 5.89 -9.29 -14.44
C LEU A 208 5.89 -8.34 -13.24
N ASP A 209 4.97 -8.52 -12.29
CA ASP A 209 4.92 -7.72 -11.06
C ASP A 209 6.20 -7.87 -10.23
N LEU A 210 6.68 -9.12 -10.06
CA LEU A 210 7.95 -9.38 -9.37
C LEU A 210 9.13 -8.70 -10.06
N ILE A 211 9.15 -8.67 -11.39
CA ILE A 211 10.18 -7.98 -12.16
C ILE A 211 10.09 -6.47 -11.93
N GLN A 212 8.90 -5.87 -11.97
CA GLN A 212 8.75 -4.42 -11.74
C GLN A 212 9.22 -4.00 -10.35
N GLU A 213 8.81 -4.73 -9.31
CA GLU A 213 9.24 -4.49 -7.93
C GLU A 213 10.75 -4.71 -7.75
N GLY A 214 11.32 -5.69 -8.47
CA GLY A 214 12.76 -5.89 -8.55
C GLY A 214 13.50 -4.75 -9.26
N THR A 215 12.91 -4.18 -10.32
CA THR A 215 13.46 -3.02 -11.05
C THR A 215 13.47 -1.77 -10.18
N LEU A 216 12.44 -1.55 -9.36
CA LEU A 216 12.46 -0.49 -8.34
C LEU A 216 13.57 -0.69 -7.30
N GLY A 217 13.86 -1.94 -6.95
CA GLY A 217 15.03 -2.30 -6.13
C GLY A 217 16.34 -1.98 -6.83
N LEU A 218 16.47 -2.33 -8.11
CA LEU A 218 17.64 -2.05 -8.94
C LEU A 218 17.89 -0.54 -9.08
N GLU A 219 16.85 0.27 -9.29
CA GLU A 219 16.97 1.72 -9.38
C GLU A 219 17.59 2.31 -8.09
N ARG A 220 17.11 1.88 -6.92
CA ARG A 220 17.70 2.28 -5.63
C ARG A 220 19.14 1.82 -5.46
N ALA A 221 19.49 0.66 -6.01
CA ALA A 221 20.87 0.18 -6.02
C ALA A 221 21.76 1.10 -6.87
N VAL A 222 21.28 1.49 -8.05
CA VAL A 222 21.98 2.42 -8.95
C VAL A 222 22.23 3.77 -8.28
N GLU A 223 21.24 4.33 -7.59
CA GLU A 223 21.34 5.62 -6.90
C GLU A 223 22.36 5.63 -5.75
N LYS A 224 22.55 4.47 -5.09
CA LYS A 224 23.39 4.34 -3.87
C LYS A 224 24.69 3.59 -4.12
N PHE A 225 24.97 3.20 -5.35
CA PHE A 225 26.16 2.44 -5.67
C PHE A 225 27.41 3.30 -5.52
N ASP A 226 28.47 2.69 -5.00
CA ASP A 226 29.75 3.35 -4.77
C ASP A 226 30.86 2.57 -5.48
N PRO A 227 31.42 3.12 -6.59
CA PRO A 227 32.46 2.45 -7.37
C PRO A 227 33.80 2.42 -6.63
N THR A 228 34.02 3.27 -5.62
CA THR A 228 35.30 3.32 -4.88
C THR A 228 35.56 2.06 -4.05
N LYS A 229 34.49 1.32 -3.70
CA LYS A 229 34.57 0.10 -2.89
C LYS A 229 35.11 -1.11 -3.65
N GLY A 230 35.29 -1.03 -4.97
CA GLY A 230 35.96 -2.04 -5.78
C GLY A 230 35.18 -3.34 -6.08
N TYR A 231 33.98 -3.50 -5.53
CA TYR A 231 33.07 -4.62 -5.83
C TYR A 231 32.29 -4.40 -7.13
N ARG A 232 31.90 -5.49 -7.82
CA ARG A 232 31.03 -5.42 -9.01
C ARG A 232 29.64 -4.89 -8.65
N PHE A 233 29.03 -4.14 -9.57
CA PHE A 233 27.69 -3.62 -9.37
C PHE A 233 26.65 -4.73 -9.12
N SER A 234 26.77 -5.87 -9.82
CA SER A 234 25.88 -7.02 -9.68
C SER A 234 25.81 -7.57 -8.24
N THR A 235 26.92 -7.58 -7.51
CA THR A 235 27.00 -8.03 -6.12
C THR A 235 26.16 -7.12 -5.21
N TYR A 236 26.25 -5.80 -5.40
CA TYR A 236 25.48 -4.83 -4.62
C TYR A 236 24.00 -4.82 -5.01
N ALA A 237 23.71 -4.82 -6.32
CA ALA A 237 22.36 -4.78 -6.86
C ALA A 237 21.53 -6.00 -6.43
N TYR A 238 22.15 -7.18 -6.32
CA TYR A 238 21.46 -8.40 -5.90
C TYR A 238 20.69 -8.22 -4.57
N TRP A 239 21.28 -7.56 -3.58
CA TRP A 239 20.66 -7.34 -2.27
C TRP A 239 19.42 -6.46 -2.38
N TRP A 240 19.51 -5.35 -3.11
CA TRP A 240 18.39 -4.43 -3.30
C TRP A 240 17.26 -5.03 -4.12
N ILE A 241 17.60 -5.78 -5.18
CA ILE A 241 16.62 -6.50 -6.00
C ILE A 241 15.89 -7.54 -5.13
N ARG A 242 16.64 -8.36 -4.39
CA ARG A 242 16.07 -9.37 -3.47
C ARG A 242 15.17 -8.72 -2.42
N GLN A 243 15.60 -7.60 -1.84
CA GLN A 243 14.84 -6.88 -0.83
C GLN A 243 13.54 -6.29 -1.40
N GLY A 244 13.60 -5.69 -2.59
CA GLY A 244 12.42 -5.17 -3.30
C GLY A 244 11.39 -6.27 -3.54
N ILE A 245 11.81 -7.37 -4.15
CA ILE A 245 10.95 -8.53 -4.45
C ILE A 245 10.36 -9.15 -3.18
N THR A 246 11.18 -9.38 -2.15
CA THR A 246 10.73 -10.02 -0.90
C THR A 246 9.73 -9.12 -0.16
N ARG A 247 9.98 -7.81 -0.14
CA ARG A 247 9.06 -6.83 0.43
C ARG A 247 7.74 -6.82 -0.34
N ALA A 248 7.78 -6.78 -1.67
CA ALA A 248 6.59 -6.80 -2.52
C ALA A 248 5.72 -8.03 -2.25
N ILE A 249 6.33 -9.22 -2.20
CA ILE A 249 5.64 -10.46 -1.84
C ILE A 249 4.99 -10.33 -0.46
N ALA A 250 5.70 -9.84 0.55
CA ALA A 250 5.11 -9.68 1.89
C ALA A 250 3.91 -8.71 1.89
N THR A 251 3.96 -7.66 1.06
CA THR A 251 2.97 -6.57 1.07
C THR A 251 1.77 -6.75 0.16
N GLN A 252 1.94 -7.40 -0.99
CA GLN A 252 0.98 -7.43 -2.10
C GLN A 252 0.52 -8.85 -2.48
N SER A 253 1.26 -9.92 -2.12
CA SER A 253 0.93 -11.29 -2.58
C SER A 253 -0.39 -11.88 -2.06
N ARG A 254 -1.06 -11.19 -1.13
CA ARG A 254 -2.25 -11.70 -0.45
C ARG A 254 -3.42 -10.75 -0.68
N THR A 255 -4.59 -11.33 -0.94
CA THR A 255 -5.87 -10.62 -1.05
C THR A 255 -6.15 -9.75 0.17
N ILE A 256 -5.91 -10.29 1.36
CA ILE A 256 -5.98 -9.53 2.62
C ILE A 256 -4.54 -9.26 3.06
N ARG A 257 -4.16 -7.99 3.01
CA ARG A 257 -2.82 -7.52 3.38
C ARG A 257 -2.51 -7.84 4.84
N LEU A 258 -1.35 -8.43 5.08
CA LEU A 258 -0.81 -8.67 6.42
C LEU A 258 0.40 -7.75 6.69
N PRO A 259 0.62 -7.31 7.94
CA PRO A 259 1.82 -6.60 8.32
C PRO A 259 3.10 -7.45 8.12
N VAL A 260 4.21 -6.80 7.77
CA VAL A 260 5.49 -7.47 7.44
C VAL A 260 5.98 -8.37 8.58
N HIS A 261 5.94 -7.91 9.83
CA HIS A 261 6.38 -8.70 10.99
C HIS A 261 5.58 -10.01 11.19
N ILE A 262 4.30 -10.05 10.78
CA ILE A 262 3.49 -11.28 10.82
C ILE A 262 3.96 -12.24 9.72
N THR A 263 4.25 -11.72 8.52
CA THR A 263 4.76 -12.55 7.41
C THR A 263 6.15 -13.12 7.70
N GLU A 264 7.02 -12.37 8.37
CA GLU A 264 8.34 -12.84 8.83
C GLU A 264 8.20 -13.99 9.84
N LYS A 265 7.36 -13.83 10.86
CA LYS A 265 7.06 -14.91 11.83
C LYS A 265 6.50 -16.15 11.13
N LEU A 266 5.60 -15.98 10.17
CA LEU A 266 5.05 -17.08 9.39
C LEU A 266 6.13 -17.81 8.56
N ASN A 267 7.06 -17.08 7.97
CA ASN A 267 8.17 -17.67 7.22
C ASN A 267 9.14 -18.43 8.13
N LYS A 268 9.43 -17.89 9.33
CA LYS A 268 10.21 -18.60 10.37
C LYS A 268 9.53 -19.90 10.80
N ILE A 269 8.21 -19.86 11.05
CA ILE A 269 7.39 -21.05 11.33
C ILE A 269 7.48 -22.06 10.20
N LYS A 270 7.35 -21.64 8.94
CA LYS A 270 7.47 -22.54 7.78
C LYS A 270 8.88 -23.14 7.65
N LYS A 271 9.94 -22.36 7.93
CA LYS A 271 11.34 -22.83 7.88
C LYS A 271 11.59 -23.89 8.97
N ALA A 272 11.20 -23.60 10.21
CA ALA A 272 11.27 -24.56 11.32
C ALA A 272 10.45 -25.82 11.03
N GLN A 273 9.24 -25.66 10.47
CA GLN A 273 8.39 -26.79 10.09
C GLN A 273 9.07 -27.70 9.05
N ARG A 274 9.72 -27.14 8.03
CA ARG A 274 10.47 -27.91 7.02
C ARG A 274 11.68 -28.62 7.62
N LYS A 275 12.48 -27.90 8.41
CA LYS A 275 13.67 -28.44 9.10
C LYS A 275 13.29 -29.63 10.00
N LEU A 276 12.31 -29.43 10.89
CA LEU A 276 11.83 -30.48 11.80
C LEU A 276 11.19 -31.66 11.04
N SER A 277 10.50 -31.39 9.93
CA SER A 277 9.92 -32.45 9.10
C SER A 277 11.00 -33.31 8.44
N GLN A 278 12.13 -32.72 8.07
CA GLN A 278 13.26 -33.42 7.49
C GLN A 278 14.02 -34.24 8.54
N GLU A 279 14.23 -33.69 9.74
CA GLU A 279 14.91 -34.38 10.84
C GLU A 279 14.10 -35.52 11.46
N LYS A 280 12.79 -35.30 11.68
CA LYS A 280 11.93 -36.26 12.39
C LYS A 280 11.16 -37.21 11.47
N GLY A 281 11.18 -36.98 10.16
CA GLY A 281 10.42 -37.77 9.17
C GLY A 281 8.89 -37.73 9.33
N ARG A 282 8.36 -36.83 10.17
CA ARG A 282 6.92 -36.62 10.41
C ARG A 282 6.57 -35.14 10.41
N THR A 283 5.29 -34.83 10.18
CA THR A 283 4.80 -33.45 10.35
C THR A 283 4.98 -33.01 11.80
N PRO A 284 5.70 -31.89 12.07
CA PRO A 284 5.98 -31.44 13.43
C PRO A 284 4.72 -30.90 14.11
N SER A 285 4.62 -31.12 15.44
CA SER A 285 3.53 -30.55 16.25
C SER A 285 3.77 -29.05 16.47
N ILE A 286 2.70 -28.31 16.81
CA ILE A 286 2.79 -26.88 17.19
C ILE A 286 3.77 -26.70 18.36
N GLU A 287 3.82 -27.66 19.28
CA GLU A 287 4.75 -27.66 20.41
C GLU A 287 6.20 -27.92 20.00
N ASP A 288 6.42 -28.75 18.97
CA ASP A 288 7.77 -28.98 18.43
C ASP A 288 8.30 -27.70 17.77
N ILE A 289 7.44 -26.99 17.03
CA ILE A 289 7.77 -25.72 16.37
C ILE A 289 8.02 -24.61 17.41
N ALA A 290 7.19 -24.56 18.45
CA ALA A 290 7.32 -23.60 19.54
C ALA A 290 8.68 -23.74 20.25
N ARG A 291 9.11 -24.98 20.52
CA ARG A 291 10.42 -25.28 21.12
C ARG A 291 11.60 -24.90 20.22
N GLU A 292 11.49 -25.11 18.90
CA GLU A 292 12.56 -24.75 17.96
C GLU A 292 12.71 -23.24 17.76
N LEU A 293 11.61 -22.48 17.90
CA LEU A 293 11.59 -21.04 17.66
C LEU A 293 11.68 -20.20 18.94
N ASP A 294 11.86 -20.83 20.10
CA ASP A 294 11.80 -20.17 21.42
C ASP A 294 10.54 -19.32 21.62
N MET A 295 9.40 -19.80 21.10
CA MET A 295 8.09 -19.15 21.20
C MET A 295 7.13 -20.00 22.03
N THR A 296 6.08 -19.37 22.57
CA THR A 296 5.00 -20.15 23.22
C THR A 296 4.09 -20.79 22.16
N ALA A 297 3.56 -21.99 22.46
CA ALA A 297 2.61 -22.66 21.56
C ALA A 297 1.35 -21.82 21.31
N ALA A 298 0.93 -21.00 22.28
CA ALA A 298 -0.16 -20.05 22.13
C ALA A 298 0.15 -18.97 21.09
N GLN A 299 1.35 -18.38 21.10
CA GLN A 299 1.77 -17.39 20.10
C GLN A 299 1.86 -17.98 18.70
N VAL A 300 2.38 -19.21 18.56
CA VAL A 300 2.42 -19.89 17.24
C VAL A 300 1.00 -20.12 16.73
N ARG A 301 0.08 -20.59 17.58
CA ARG A 301 -1.33 -20.76 17.23
C ARG A 301 -1.98 -19.44 16.82
N GLU A 302 -1.73 -18.37 17.56
CA GLU A 302 -2.25 -17.04 17.26
C GLU A 302 -1.78 -16.54 15.88
N VAL A 303 -0.49 -16.69 15.58
CA VAL A 303 0.06 -16.31 14.26
C VAL A 303 -0.57 -17.13 13.14
N LEU A 304 -0.81 -18.43 13.36
CA LEU A 304 -1.47 -19.29 12.37
C LEU A 304 -2.96 -18.94 12.17
N LEU A 305 -3.68 -18.56 13.24
CA LEU A 305 -5.08 -18.13 13.18
C LEU A 305 -5.25 -16.79 12.47
N ARG A 306 -4.28 -15.88 12.58
CA ARG A 306 -4.29 -14.57 11.92
C ARG A 306 -4.14 -14.62 10.39
N VAL A 307 -3.95 -15.80 9.80
CA VAL A 307 -3.81 -15.94 8.33
C VAL A 307 -5.18 -16.27 7.73
N PRO A 308 -5.92 -15.29 7.19
CA PRO A 308 -7.16 -15.57 6.49
C PRO A 308 -6.86 -16.34 5.19
N ARG A 309 -7.65 -17.38 4.92
CA ARG A 309 -7.69 -18.04 3.62
C ARG A 309 -8.93 -17.53 2.90
N ALA A 310 -8.75 -16.59 1.99
CA ALA A 310 -9.82 -16.18 1.10
C ALA A 310 -10.12 -17.34 0.12
N VAL A 311 -11.40 -17.63 -0.08
CA VAL A 311 -11.90 -18.60 -1.06
C VAL A 311 -12.78 -17.83 -2.03
N SER A 312 -12.74 -18.16 -3.32
CA SER A 312 -13.60 -17.51 -4.30
C SER A 312 -15.05 -17.93 -4.07
N LEU A 313 -15.99 -16.97 -4.07
CA LEU A 313 -17.42 -17.23 -4.01
C LEU A 313 -17.96 -17.90 -5.28
N GLU A 314 -17.28 -17.72 -6.41
CA GLU A 314 -17.59 -18.37 -7.68
C GLU A 314 -17.15 -19.85 -7.71
N THR A 315 -16.54 -20.34 -6.62
CA THR A 315 -16.15 -21.75 -6.55
C THR A 315 -17.40 -22.62 -6.57
N LYS A 316 -17.56 -23.42 -7.62
CA LYS A 316 -18.68 -24.35 -7.74
C LYS A 316 -18.56 -25.48 -6.72
N VAL A 317 -19.64 -25.73 -5.98
CA VAL A 317 -19.75 -26.70 -4.87
C VAL A 317 -20.86 -27.72 -5.14
N GLY A 318 -20.71 -28.91 -4.58
CA GLY A 318 -21.62 -30.05 -4.79
C GLY A 318 -21.04 -31.14 -5.70
N LYS A 319 -21.72 -32.29 -5.79
CA LYS A 319 -21.27 -33.43 -6.62
C LYS A 319 -21.32 -33.11 -8.12
N ASP A 320 -22.35 -32.39 -8.53
CA ASP A 320 -22.60 -32.03 -9.94
C ASP A 320 -21.95 -30.70 -10.34
N ARG A 321 -21.38 -29.96 -9.38
CA ARG A 321 -20.76 -28.62 -9.58
C ARG A 321 -21.70 -27.61 -10.26
N ASP A 322 -23.00 -27.65 -9.96
CA ASP A 322 -23.98 -26.72 -10.54
C ASP A 322 -24.20 -25.46 -9.70
N THR A 323 -24.01 -25.55 -8.38
CA THR A 323 -24.17 -24.44 -7.42
C THR A 323 -22.87 -23.70 -7.16
N GLU A 324 -22.90 -22.37 -7.13
CA GLU A 324 -21.77 -21.57 -6.67
C GLU A 324 -21.77 -21.43 -5.14
N LEU A 325 -20.60 -21.25 -4.54
CA LEU A 325 -20.49 -21.05 -3.08
C LEU A 325 -21.23 -19.78 -2.64
N GLY A 326 -21.23 -18.74 -3.47
CA GLY A 326 -21.95 -17.49 -3.23
C GLY A 326 -23.46 -17.67 -3.07
N ASP A 327 -24.07 -18.58 -3.83
CA ASP A 327 -25.52 -18.83 -3.79
C ASP A 327 -25.99 -19.46 -2.48
N LEU A 328 -25.06 -20.07 -1.72
CA LEU A 328 -25.33 -20.72 -0.44
C LEU A 328 -25.22 -19.75 0.75
N LEU A 329 -24.77 -18.52 0.54
CA LEU A 329 -24.60 -17.54 1.61
C LEU A 329 -25.92 -16.83 1.88
N GLU A 330 -26.37 -16.91 3.13
CA GLU A 330 -27.50 -16.12 3.60
C GLU A 330 -27.15 -14.62 3.51
N THR A 331 -28.10 -13.83 3.02
CA THR A 331 -27.95 -12.37 2.98
C THR A 331 -28.55 -11.78 4.26
N ASP A 332 -27.98 -10.68 4.77
CA ASP A 332 -28.51 -9.91 5.91
C ASP A 332 -29.88 -9.23 5.62
N CYS A 333 -30.53 -9.59 4.51
CA CYS A 333 -31.84 -9.08 4.15
C CYS A 333 -32.87 -9.62 5.14
N MET A 334 -33.72 -8.72 5.62
CA MET A 334 -34.89 -9.10 6.39
C MET A 334 -35.76 -10.05 5.57
N SER A 335 -36.36 -11.04 6.24
CA SER A 335 -37.32 -11.92 5.58
C SER A 335 -38.55 -11.11 5.11
N PRO A 336 -39.23 -11.52 4.03
CA PRO A 336 -40.48 -10.90 3.61
C PRO A 336 -41.55 -10.88 4.71
N GLU A 337 -41.54 -11.91 5.57
CA GLU A 337 -42.43 -12.00 6.73
C GLU A 337 -42.13 -10.91 7.75
N ASP A 338 -40.85 -10.73 8.12
CA ASP A 338 -40.44 -9.66 9.05
C ASP A 338 -40.73 -8.26 8.49
N MET A 339 -40.57 -8.09 7.17
CA MET A 339 -40.90 -6.83 6.50
C MET A 339 -42.39 -6.52 6.61
N LEU A 340 -43.25 -7.53 6.34
CA LEU A 340 -44.70 -7.39 6.41
C LEU A 340 -45.18 -7.17 7.86
N ILE A 341 -44.56 -7.84 8.84
CA ILE A 341 -44.80 -7.63 10.26
C ILE A 341 -44.46 -6.19 10.66
N ARG A 342 -43.30 -5.66 10.26
CA ARG A 342 -42.92 -4.26 10.55
C ARG A 342 -43.84 -3.24 9.88
N GLU A 343 -44.26 -3.49 8.63
CA GLU A 343 -45.18 -2.59 7.94
C GLU A 343 -46.57 -2.60 8.60
N SER A 344 -47.05 -3.79 8.98
CA SER A 344 -48.33 -3.95 9.69
C SER A 344 -48.30 -3.28 11.06
N LEU A 345 -47.22 -3.47 11.82
CA LEU A 345 -46.97 -2.75 13.07
C LEU A 345 -46.99 -1.23 12.87
N ARG A 346 -46.35 -0.71 11.81
CA ARG A 346 -46.35 0.72 11.50
C ARG A 346 -47.76 1.23 11.18
N ARG A 347 -48.55 0.49 10.41
CA ARG A 347 -49.95 0.84 10.09
C ARG A 347 -50.83 0.86 11.34
N ASP A 348 -50.74 -0.17 12.18
CA ASP A 348 -51.51 -0.24 13.44
C ASP A 348 -51.07 0.86 14.43
N LEU A 349 -49.77 1.18 14.51
CA LEU A 349 -49.28 2.33 15.28
C LEU A 349 -49.86 3.65 14.74
N GLN A 350 -49.90 3.85 13.43
CA GLN A 350 -50.51 5.05 12.84
C GLN A 350 -52.00 5.16 13.16
N GLN A 351 -52.75 4.04 13.12
CA GLN A 351 -54.16 4.03 13.53
C GLN A 351 -54.33 4.37 15.02
N LEU A 352 -53.48 3.80 15.89
CA LEU A 352 -53.49 4.12 17.32
C LEU A 352 -53.11 5.59 17.60
N MET A 353 -52.30 6.19 16.74
CA MET A 353 -51.93 7.59 16.83
C MET A 353 -53.04 8.52 16.32
N ALA A 354 -53.84 8.11 15.33
CA ALA A 354 -54.99 8.88 14.85
C ALA A 354 -56.12 9.01 15.90
N ASP A 355 -56.20 8.05 16.82
CA ASP A 355 -57.11 8.04 17.96
C ASP A 355 -56.75 9.08 19.07
N LEU A 356 -55.53 9.61 19.04
CA LEU A 356 -55.06 10.65 19.97
C LEU A 356 -55.44 12.03 19.46
N THR A 357 -55.46 13.01 20.36
CA THR A 357 -55.58 14.41 19.92
C THR A 357 -54.32 14.83 19.17
N THR A 358 -54.44 15.77 18.22
CA THR A 358 -53.30 16.28 17.43
C THR A 358 -52.10 16.66 18.30
N ARG A 359 -52.34 17.40 19.40
CA ARG A 359 -51.29 17.75 20.38
C ARG A 359 -50.65 16.56 21.09
N GLU A 360 -51.40 15.51 21.39
CA GLU A 360 -50.86 14.28 21.99
C GLU A 360 -50.02 13.48 20.97
N GLN A 361 -50.47 13.44 19.71
CA GLN A 361 -49.78 12.80 18.61
C GLN A 361 -48.42 13.45 18.32
N ASP A 362 -48.38 14.78 18.25
CA ASP A 362 -47.17 15.56 18.00
C ASP A 362 -46.10 15.33 19.08
N VAL A 363 -46.51 15.32 20.36
CA VAL A 363 -45.60 15.06 21.49
C VAL A 363 -45.02 13.65 21.41
N ILE A 364 -45.82 12.61 21.09
CA ILE A 364 -45.32 11.24 20.96
C ILE A 364 -44.43 11.06 19.73
N ASN A 365 -44.80 11.63 18.59
CA ASN A 365 -44.01 11.58 17.36
C ASN A 365 -42.61 12.17 17.57
N MET A 366 -42.52 13.36 18.16
CA MET A 366 -41.24 13.99 18.45
C MET A 366 -40.48 13.25 19.56
N ARG A 367 -41.17 12.74 20.59
CA ARG A 367 -40.49 12.06 21.71
C ARG A 367 -39.77 10.79 21.29
N PHE A 368 -40.43 9.97 20.46
CA PHE A 368 -39.92 8.68 20.03
C PHE A 368 -39.31 8.70 18.61
N GLY A 369 -39.33 9.86 17.94
CA GLY A 369 -38.77 9.99 16.58
C GLY A 369 -39.51 9.16 15.53
N LEU A 370 -40.83 8.98 15.67
CA LEU A 370 -41.61 8.13 14.76
C LEU A 370 -41.78 8.72 13.36
N GLY A 371 -41.61 10.04 13.22
CA GLY A 371 -41.59 10.74 11.92
C GLY A 371 -40.17 10.84 11.35
N ASP A 372 -39.29 11.53 12.08
CA ASP A 372 -37.98 11.96 11.58
C ASP A 372 -36.82 11.04 12.00
N GLY A 373 -37.10 9.95 12.71
CA GLY A 373 -36.10 9.00 13.22
C GLY A 373 -35.26 9.51 14.39
N THR A 374 -35.45 10.76 14.82
CA THR A 374 -34.68 11.38 15.91
C THR A 374 -35.56 11.62 17.14
N PRO A 375 -35.18 11.11 18.33
CA PRO A 375 -35.93 11.35 19.57
C PRO A 375 -35.56 12.71 20.17
N TYR A 376 -36.55 13.54 20.46
CA TYR A 376 -36.36 14.87 21.07
C TYR A 376 -36.53 14.85 22.60
N SER A 377 -35.85 15.78 23.28
CA SER A 377 -36.02 16.00 24.72
C SER A 377 -37.32 16.75 25.02
N LEU A 378 -37.89 16.54 26.22
CA LEU A 378 -39.13 17.23 26.64
C LEU A 378 -39.01 18.76 26.61
N ALA A 379 -37.80 19.30 26.80
CA ALA A 379 -37.55 20.74 26.73
C ALA A 379 -37.56 21.25 25.28
N GLU A 380 -36.99 20.50 24.34
CA GLU A 380 -37.00 20.84 22.91
C GLU A 380 -38.41 20.75 22.33
N ILE A 381 -39.17 19.70 22.68
CA ILE A 381 -40.58 19.55 22.31
C ILE A 381 -41.41 20.71 22.87
N GLY A 382 -41.13 21.14 24.10
CA GLY A 382 -41.78 22.30 24.72
C GLY A 382 -41.50 23.60 23.96
N ARG A 383 -40.28 23.80 23.47
CA ARG A 383 -39.95 24.97 22.63
C ARG A 383 -40.67 24.92 21.28
N ALA A 384 -40.75 23.75 20.65
CA ALA A 384 -41.42 23.59 19.35
C ALA A 384 -42.94 23.80 19.41
N LEU A 385 -43.58 23.38 20.52
CA LEU A 385 -45.03 23.47 20.70
C LEU A 385 -45.49 24.67 21.55
N GLU A 386 -44.57 25.57 21.93
CA GLU A 386 -44.81 26.71 22.82
C GLU A 386 -45.45 26.30 24.18
N LEU A 387 -44.95 25.20 24.76
CA LEU A 387 -45.42 24.63 26.02
C LEU A 387 -44.29 24.55 27.05
N SER A 388 -44.65 24.67 28.33
CA SER A 388 -43.73 24.35 29.42
C SER A 388 -43.32 22.86 29.37
N ARG A 389 -42.07 22.56 29.73
CA ARG A 389 -41.55 21.19 29.86
C ARG A 389 -42.48 20.28 30.68
N GLU A 390 -42.99 20.80 31.80
CA GLU A 390 -43.89 20.04 32.67
C GLU A 390 -45.23 19.76 31.99
N ARG A 391 -45.70 20.69 31.16
CA ARG A 391 -46.93 20.51 30.39
C ARG A 391 -46.78 19.43 29.32
N VAL A 392 -45.63 19.37 28.64
CA VAL A 392 -45.31 18.30 27.68
C VAL A 392 -45.29 16.93 28.36
N ARG A 393 -44.65 16.83 29.54
CA ARG A 393 -44.63 15.59 30.35
C ARG A 393 -46.04 15.11 30.74
N GLN A 394 -46.93 16.04 31.10
CA GLN A 394 -48.33 15.70 31.42
C GLN A 394 -49.08 15.17 30.19
N ILE A 395 -48.87 15.79 29.02
CA ILE A 395 -49.49 15.35 27.75
C ILE A 395 -48.95 13.97 27.36
N GLU A 396 -47.64 13.74 27.44
CA GLU A 396 -47.00 12.44 27.19
C GLU A 396 -47.60 11.36 28.11
N SER A 397 -47.67 11.62 29.42
CA SER A 397 -48.20 10.66 30.39
C SER A 397 -49.67 10.31 30.10
N LYS A 398 -50.48 11.31 29.75
CA LYS A 398 -51.89 11.13 29.39
C LYS A 398 -52.05 10.35 28.08
N ALA A 399 -51.24 10.65 27.08
CA ALA A 399 -51.23 9.95 25.80
C ALA A 399 -50.81 8.47 25.97
N LEU A 400 -49.74 8.21 26.73
CA LEU A 400 -49.29 6.85 27.06
C LEU A 400 -50.35 6.08 27.87
N GLN A 401 -51.04 6.74 28.81
CA GLN A 401 -52.14 6.11 29.56
C GLN A 401 -53.30 5.71 28.63
N LYS A 402 -53.65 6.55 27.65
CA LYS A 402 -54.65 6.23 26.62
C LYS A 402 -54.21 5.10 25.70
N LEU A 403 -52.93 5.01 25.33
CA LEU A 403 -52.39 3.92 24.52
C LEU A 403 -52.28 2.60 25.28
N ARG A 404 -52.08 2.65 26.61
CA ARG A 404 -51.98 1.47 27.49
C ARG A 404 -53.31 0.77 27.79
N GLN A 405 -54.43 1.26 27.28
CA GLN A 405 -55.72 0.60 27.47
C GLN A 405 -55.71 -0.83 26.89
N PRO A 406 -56.34 -1.82 27.56
CA PRO A 406 -56.22 -3.24 27.16
C PRO A 406 -56.62 -3.50 25.70
N LYS A 407 -57.68 -2.83 25.22
CA LYS A 407 -58.17 -2.96 23.84
C LYS A 407 -57.12 -2.54 22.80
N ARG A 408 -56.32 -1.50 23.09
CA ARG A 408 -55.30 -0.95 22.19
C ARG A 408 -53.99 -1.71 22.28
N ARG A 409 -53.60 -2.06 23.51
CA ARG A 409 -52.40 -2.86 23.79
C ARG A 409 -52.44 -4.21 23.10
N ASN A 410 -53.60 -4.89 23.10
CA ASN A 410 -53.72 -6.21 22.48
C ASN A 410 -53.40 -6.18 20.97
N ARG A 411 -53.73 -5.10 20.25
CA ARG A 411 -53.44 -4.97 18.81
C ARG A 411 -51.94 -4.94 18.48
N VAL A 412 -51.11 -4.45 19.40
CA VAL A 412 -49.66 -4.30 19.18
C VAL A 412 -48.85 -5.40 19.87
N ARG A 413 -49.44 -6.06 20.87
CA ARG A 413 -48.78 -7.11 21.64
C ARG A 413 -48.34 -8.28 20.76
N ASP A 414 -49.19 -8.68 19.82
CA ASP A 414 -48.93 -9.83 18.96
C ASP A 414 -47.66 -9.62 18.09
N TYR A 415 -47.38 -8.37 17.69
CA TYR A 415 -46.14 -8.04 16.97
C TYR A 415 -44.88 -8.10 17.85
N LEU A 416 -44.99 -7.87 19.16
CA LEU A 416 -43.85 -7.98 20.08
C LEU A 416 -43.45 -9.43 20.34
N GLU A 417 -44.38 -10.37 20.21
CA GLU A 417 -44.10 -11.80 20.29
C GLU A 417 -43.52 -12.33 18.96
N ALA A 418 -43.79 -11.67 17.83
CA ALA A 418 -43.29 -12.05 16.50
C ALA A 418 -41.95 -11.40 16.10
N LEU A 419 -41.58 -10.26 16.70
CA LEU A 419 -40.33 -9.52 16.41
C LEU A 419 -39.17 -9.82 17.38
N ASN A 420 -39.41 -10.61 18.43
CA ASN A 420 -38.41 -11.13 19.37
C ASN A 420 -38.04 -12.56 18.99
#